data_AF-A0A356CJ43-F1
#
_entry.id   AF-A0A356CJ43-F1
#
_cell.length_a   1.000
_cell.length_b   1.000
_cell.length_c   1.000
_cell.angle_alpha   90.00
_cell.angle_beta   90.00
_cell.angle_gamma   90.00
#
_symmetry.space_group_name_H-M   'P 1'
#
loop_
_entity.id
_entity.type
_entity.pdbx_description
1 polymer ?
#
loop_
_entity_poly.entity_id
_entity_poly.type
_entity_poly.pdbx_seq_one_letter_code
_entity_poly.pdbx_strand_id
1 'polypeptide(L)'
;MRSDSMLNVYLDLLVKRGLDGQWRTVDVRFQGIAYVAIKKYMYRTALQSGPVAALIDTLREKNVQFFSELCARHAVEGEKLC
;
A
#
# COMPACT_ATOMS: atom_id res chain seq x y z
N MET A 1 -18.64 -21.55 -23.33
CA MET A 1 -17.54 -21.35 -22.36
C MET A 1 -17.47 -19.85 -22.07
N ARG A 2 -17.84 -19.43 -20.85
CA ARG A 2 -17.87 -18.01 -20.46
C ARG A 2 -16.42 -17.56 -20.25
N SER A 3 -15.94 -16.62 -21.05
CA SER A 3 -14.69 -15.92 -20.76
C SER A 3 -14.86 -15.22 -19.41
N ASP A 4 -14.05 -15.60 -18.43
CA ASP A 4 -14.05 -14.93 -17.14
C ASP A 4 -13.70 -13.45 -17.41
N SER A 5 -14.66 -12.59 -17.12
CA SER A 5 -14.62 -11.16 -17.43
C SER A 5 -13.39 -10.53 -16.78
N MET A 6 -12.53 -9.87 -17.57
CA MET A 6 -11.52 -8.98 -17.01
C MET A 6 -12.23 -8.01 -16.05
N LEU A 7 -11.99 -8.18 -14.76
CA LEU A 7 -12.48 -7.29 -13.73
C LEU A 7 -11.82 -5.93 -13.97
N ASN A 8 -12.59 -4.99 -14.51
CA ASN A 8 -12.13 -3.60 -14.63
C ASN A 8 -11.94 -3.05 -13.21
N VAL A 9 -10.66 -2.91 -12.82
CA VAL A 9 -10.27 -2.29 -11.55
C VAL A 9 -10.20 -0.79 -11.78
N TYR A 10 -11.11 -0.04 -11.15
CA TYR A 10 -11.09 1.41 -11.16
C TYR A 10 -10.41 1.93 -9.89
N LEU A 11 -9.39 2.76 -10.07
CA LEU A 11 -8.65 3.41 -9.00
C LEU A 11 -8.74 4.92 -9.15
N ASP A 12 -9.19 5.61 -8.11
CA ASP A 12 -9.13 7.06 -8.05
C ASP A 12 -7.83 7.49 -7.37
N LEU A 13 -7.09 8.40 -8.00
CA LEU A 13 -5.88 8.97 -7.43
C LEU A 13 -6.16 10.36 -6.86
N LEU A 14 -5.85 10.56 -5.58
CA LEU A 14 -5.82 11.89 -5.01
C LEU A 14 -4.43 12.49 -5.20
N VAL A 15 -4.35 13.57 -5.96
CA VAL A 15 -3.08 14.25 -6.29
C VAL A 15 -3.07 15.64 -5.64
N LYS A 16 -1.94 16.02 -5.04
CA LYS A 16 -1.73 17.36 -4.47
C LYS A 16 -0.48 17.99 -5.06
N ARG A 17 -0.53 19.31 -5.27
CA ARG A 17 0.63 20.11 -5.67
C ARG A 17 1.43 20.49 -4.43
N GLY A 18 2.71 20.12 -4.41
CA GLY A 18 3.66 20.48 -3.36
C GLY A 18 4.08 21.94 -3.43
N LEU A 19 4.74 22.41 -2.37
CA LEU A 19 5.28 23.77 -2.28
C LEU A 19 6.41 24.02 -3.31
N ASP A 20 7.08 22.95 -3.73
CA ASP A 20 8.04 22.93 -4.83
C ASP A 20 7.37 22.93 -6.22
N GLY A 21 6.05 23.07 -6.27
CA GLY A 21 5.26 23.10 -7.50
C GLY A 21 4.99 21.73 -8.11
N GLN A 22 5.54 20.63 -7.54
CA GLN A 22 5.44 19.28 -8.08
C GLN A 22 4.16 18.57 -7.66
N TRP A 23 3.51 17.86 -8.59
CA TRP A 23 2.33 17.06 -8.29
C TRP A 23 2.73 15.70 -7.74
N ARG A 24 2.08 15.28 -6.64
CA ARG A 24 2.32 13.98 -6.00
C ARG A 24 1.00 13.33 -5.65
N THR A 25 0.91 12.02 -5.90
CA THR A 25 -0.18 11.20 -5.39
C THR A 25 -0.04 11.06 -3.88
N VAL A 26 -1.13 11.31 -3.15
CA VAL A 26 -1.16 11.27 -1.68
C VAL A 26 -2.14 10.24 -1.12
N ASP A 27 -3.03 9.70 -1.96
CA ASP A 27 -3.96 8.63 -1.60
C ASP A 27 -4.46 7.93 -2.87
N VAL A 28 -4.89 6.69 -2.72
CA VAL A 28 -5.59 5.90 -3.75
C VAL A 28 -6.91 5.44 -3.20
N ARG A 29 -7.95 5.44 -4.02
CA ARG A 29 -9.27 4.92 -3.67
C ARG A 29 -9.63 3.77 -4.57
N PHE A 30 -10.16 2.72 -3.97
CA PHE A 30 -10.75 1.60 -4.68
C PHE A 30 -12.22 1.55 -4.31
N GLN A 31 -13.10 1.60 -5.32
CA GLN A 31 -14.56 1.64 -5.11
C GLN A 31 -15.00 2.75 -4.14
N GLY A 32 -14.37 3.93 -4.24
CA GLY A 32 -14.64 5.06 -3.36
C GLY A 32 -14.01 4.97 -1.95
N ILE A 33 -13.39 3.84 -1.59
CA ILE A 33 -12.76 3.65 -0.28
C ILE A 33 -11.32 4.16 -0.31
N ALA A 34 -11.02 5.17 0.50
CA ALA A 34 -9.68 5.73 0.65
C ALA A 34 -8.74 4.79 1.41
N TYR A 35 -7.62 4.43 0.79
CA TYR A 35 -6.61 3.56 1.40
C TYR A 35 -6.03 4.19 2.68
N VAL A 36 -5.77 5.50 2.66
CA VAL A 36 -5.30 6.24 3.84
C VAL A 36 -6.32 6.17 5.00
N ALA A 37 -7.63 6.18 4.72
CA ALA A 37 -8.65 6.08 5.75
C ALA A 37 -8.62 4.70 6.44
N ILE A 38 -8.50 3.62 5.66
CA ILE A 38 -8.35 2.26 6.18
C ILE A 38 -7.12 2.18 7.10
N LYS A 39 -5.96 2.63 6.63
CA LYS A 39 -4.72 2.53 7.40
C LYS A 39 -4.74 3.38 8.67
N LYS A 40 -5.27 4.60 8.61
CA LYS A 40 -5.45 5.45 9.81
C LYS A 40 -6.35 4.79 10.85
N TYR A 41 -7.44 4.15 10.41
CA TYR A 41 -8.30 3.40 11.31
C TYR A 41 -7.57 2.21 11.95
N MET A 42 -6.85 1.40 11.14
CA MET A 42 -6.07 0.26 11.64
C MET A 42 -4.97 0.68 12.63
N TYR A 43 -4.29 1.80 12.37
CA TYR A 43 -3.22 2.28 13.23
C TYR A 43 -3.71 3.01 14.47
N ARG A 44 -4.99 3.40 14.53
CA ARG A 44 -5.55 4.11 15.69
C ARG A 44 -5.31 3.32 16.98
N THR A 45 -5.54 2.01 16.98
CA THR A 45 -5.29 1.16 18.14
C THR A 45 -3.80 1.10 18.49
N ALA A 46 -2.92 0.94 17.50
CA ALA A 46 -1.48 0.91 17.72
C ALA A 46 -0.93 2.23 18.30
N LEU A 47 -1.50 3.36 17.87
CA LEU A 47 -1.15 4.70 18.37
C LEU A 47 -1.74 5.01 19.75
N GLN A 48 -2.83 4.34 20.14
CA GLN A 48 -3.38 4.44 21.50
C GLN A 48 -2.56 3.62 22.50
N SER A 49 -1.90 2.57 22.03
CA SER A 49 -1.13 1.63 22.87
C SER A 49 0.36 1.93 22.97
N GLY A 50 0.89 2.92 22.23
CA GLY A 50 2.32 3.21 22.25
C GLY A 50 2.75 4.42 21.42
N PRO A 51 4.04 4.77 21.45
CA PRO A 51 4.58 5.92 20.69
C PRO A 51 4.57 5.67 19.18
N VAL A 52 4.51 6.75 18.40
CA VAL A 52 4.57 6.71 16.92
C VAL A 52 5.79 5.93 16.42
N ALA A 53 6.93 6.01 17.12
CA ALA A 53 8.15 5.28 16.77
C ALA A 53 7.94 3.76 16.71
N ALA A 54 7.19 3.18 17.66
CA ALA A 54 6.92 1.75 17.68
C ALA A 54 6.06 1.30 16.47
N LEU A 55 5.12 2.15 16.04
CA LEU A 55 4.38 1.93 14.81
C LEU A 55 5.31 1.97 13.59
N ILE A 56 6.24 2.93 13.52
CA ILE A 56 7.21 3.02 12.42
C ILE A 56 8.07 1.75 12.33
N ASP A 57 8.58 1.27 13.46
CA ASP A 57 9.41 0.06 13.50
C ASP A 57 8.62 -1.18 13.03
N THR A 58 7.37 -1.32 13.51
CA THR A 58 6.45 -2.38 13.06
C THR A 58 6.20 -2.31 11.56
N LEU A 59 6.01 -1.11 11.00
CA LEU A 59 5.79 -0.94 9.56
C LEU A 59 7.03 -1.27 8.75
N ARG A 60 8.22 -0.93 9.26
CA ARG A 60 9.49 -1.28 8.61
C ARG A 60 9.68 -2.79 8.56
N GLU A 61 9.47 -3.48 9.67
CA GLU A 61 9.59 -4.93 9.76
C GLU A 61 8.61 -5.63 8.80
N LYS A 62 7.34 -5.20 8.78
CA LYS A 62 6.34 -5.74 7.85
C LYS A 62 6.68 -5.51 6.39
N ASN A 63 7.26 -4.36 6.04
CA ASN A 63 7.71 -4.11 4.67
C ASN A 63 8.87 -5.03 4.29
N VAL A 64 9.89 -5.17 5.15
CA VAL A 64 11.03 -6.06 4.90
C VAL A 64 10.53 -7.50 4.70
N GLN A 65 9.65 -7.98 5.57
CA GLN A 65 9.06 -9.31 5.45
C GLN A 65 8.29 -9.47 4.13
N PHE A 66 7.35 -8.57 3.83
CA PHE A 66 6.53 -8.65 2.63
C PHE A 66 7.37 -8.69 1.35
N PHE A 67 8.34 -7.79 1.22
CA PHE A 67 9.18 -7.74 0.02
C PHE A 67 10.13 -8.94 -0.05
N SER A 68 10.65 -9.42 1.07
CA SER A 68 11.49 -10.64 1.10
C SER A 68 10.70 -11.86 0.62
N GLU A 69 9.46 -12.03 1.08
CA GLU A 69 8.56 -13.11 0.66
C GLU A 69 8.12 -12.97 -0.80
N LEU A 70 7.90 -11.74 -1.27
CA LEU A 70 7.58 -11.47 -2.67
C LEU A 70 8.75 -11.84 -3.58
N CYS A 71 9.96 -11.38 -3.25
CA CYS A 71 11.17 -11.68 -4.01
C CYS A 71 11.45 -13.19 -4.02
N ALA A 72 11.33 -13.87 -2.88
CA ALA A 72 11.56 -15.32 -2.79
C ALA A 72 10.59 -16.13 -3.67
N ARG A 73 9.33 -15.71 -3.81
CA ARG A 73 8.35 -16.37 -4.68
C ARG A 73 8.69 -16.22 -6.16
N HIS A 74 9.09 -15.03 -6.60
CA HIS A 74 9.36 -14.77 -8.02
C HIS A 74 10.76 -15.16 -8.48
N ALA A 75 11.72 -15.34 -7.56
CA ALA A 75 13.04 -15.91 -7.88
C ALA A 75 12.94 -17.34 -8.46
N VAL A 76 11.85 -18.06 -8.21
CA VAL A 76 11.60 -19.43 -8.69
C VAL A 76 10.98 -19.46 -10.10
N GLU A 77 10.30 -18.39 -10.50
CA GLU A 77 9.56 -18.32 -11.78
C GLU A 77 10.38 -17.74 -12.95
N GLY A 78 11.69 -17.51 -12.76
CA GLY A 78 12.61 -17.09 -13.81
C GLY A 78 12.55 -15.59 -14.19
N GLU A 79 11.55 -14.85 -13.70
CA GLU A 79 11.51 -13.39 -13.76
C GLU A 79 12.07 -12.80 -12.47
N LYS A 80 13.26 -12.20 -12.55
CA LYS A 80 13.82 -11.43 -11.44
C LYS A 80 13.05 -10.13 -11.26
N LEU A 81 12.01 -10.19 -10.43
CA LEU A 81 11.42 -8.99 -9.80
C LEU A 81 12.43 -8.32 -8.84
N CYS A 82 13.28 -9.18 -8.26
CA CYS A 82 14.46 -8.94 -7.46
C CYS A 82 15.47 -10.04 -7.88
#